data_AF-A0A2T0N275-F1
#
_entry.id   AF-A0A2T0N275-F1
#
_cell.length_a   1.000
_cell.length_b   1.000
_cell.length_c   1.000
_cell.angle_alpha   90.00
_cell.angle_beta   90.00
_cell.angle_gamma   90.00
#
_symmetry.space_group_name_H-M   'P 1'
#
loop_
_entity.id
_entity.type
_entity.pdbx_description
1 polymer ?
#
loop_
_entity_poly.entity_id
_entity_poly.type
_entity_poly.pdbx_seq_one_letter_code
_entity_poly.pdbx_strand_id
1 'polypeptide(L)'
;MHADPEPTYTRPVETKVKAMTLTAYLSGVAGMAILQTVADAPSLIAFLPDWVEAVILPLVPTALSAVAGWKARHTPRPDLPDTQR
;
A
#
# COMPACT_ATOMS: atom_id res chain seq x y z
N MET A 1 8.97 -31.99 -30.34
CA MET A 1 8.88 -30.65 -29.69
C MET A 1 7.41 -30.24 -29.74
N HIS A 2 6.65 -30.59 -28.70
CA HIS A 2 5.29 -30.10 -28.56
C HIS A 2 5.38 -28.66 -28.07
N ALA A 3 4.89 -27.72 -28.88
CA ALA A 3 4.73 -26.35 -28.42
C ALA A 3 3.61 -26.38 -27.38
N ASP A 4 3.95 -26.13 -26.12
CA ASP A 4 2.95 -25.94 -25.07
C ASP A 4 2.08 -24.73 -25.48
N PRO A 5 0.74 -24.83 -25.42
CA PRO A 5 -0.14 -23.74 -25.81
C PRO A 5 0.16 -22.50 -24.97
N GLU A 6 0.38 -21.36 -25.64
CA GLU A 6 0.66 -20.08 -25.00
C GLU A 6 -0.53 -19.69 -24.10
N PRO A 7 -0.35 -19.59 -22.77
CA PRO A 7 -1.46 -19.33 -21.87
C PRO A 7 -1.92 -17.88 -22.04
N THR A 8 -3.02 -17.69 -22.77
CA THR A 8 -3.72 -16.41 -22.91
C THR A 8 -4.43 -16.09 -21.60
N TYR A 9 -3.71 -15.44 -20.68
CA TYR A 9 -4.22 -15.00 -19.39
C TYR A 9 -5.09 -13.74 -19.53
N THR A 10 -6.26 -13.86 -20.16
CA THR A 10 -7.31 -12.84 -20.05
C THR A 10 -8.36 -13.32 -19.04
N ARG A 11 -7.96 -13.46 -17.77
CA ARG A 11 -8.92 -13.65 -16.68
C ARG A 11 -9.42 -12.28 -16.21
N PRO A 12 -10.74 -12.09 -15.98
CA PRO A 12 -11.26 -10.84 -15.44
C PRO A 12 -10.60 -10.49 -14.10
N VAL A 13 -10.26 -9.21 -13.90
CA VAL A 13 -9.70 -8.73 -12.62
C VAL A 13 -10.68 -9.02 -11.49
N GLU A 14 -10.22 -9.75 -10.48
CA GLU A 14 -11.01 -10.17 -9.33
C GLU A 14 -11.56 -8.96 -8.56
N THR A 15 -12.79 -9.04 -8.06
CA THR A 15 -13.45 -7.95 -7.32
C THR A 15 -12.64 -7.50 -6.09
N LYS A 16 -12.01 -8.45 -5.39
CA LYS A 16 -11.13 -8.14 -4.24
C LYS A 16 -9.94 -7.28 -4.66
N VAL A 17 -9.36 -7.53 -5.84
CA VAL A 17 -8.24 -6.73 -6.36
C VAL A 17 -8.72 -5.32 -6.66
N LYS A 18 -9.87 -5.16 -7.32
CA LYS A 18 -10.45 -3.84 -7.59
C LYS A 18 -10.74 -3.04 -6.32
N ALA A 19 -11.35 -3.70 -5.33
CA ALA A 19 -11.64 -3.07 -4.03
C ALA A 19 -10.35 -2.64 -3.33
N MET A 20 -9.34 -3.51 -3.27
CA MET A 20 -8.07 -3.19 -2.63
C MET A 20 -7.31 -2.09 -3.37
N THR A 21 -7.35 -2.05 -4.71
CA THR A 21 -6.75 -0.97 -5.50
C THR A 21 -7.43 0.37 -5.19
N LEU A 22 -8.76 0.40 -5.13
CA LEU A 22 -9.51 1.61 -4.77
C LEU A 22 -9.15 2.08 -3.36
N THR A 23 -9.14 1.16 -2.40
CA THR A 23 -8.77 1.47 -1.01
C THR A 23 -7.34 2.00 -0.93
N ALA A 24 -6.38 1.38 -1.62
CA ALA A 24 -5.00 1.82 -1.65
C ALA A 24 -4.90 3.26 -2.19
N TYR A 25 -5.55 3.54 -3.32
CA TYR A 25 -5.58 4.88 -3.91
C TYR A 25 -6.16 5.92 -2.95
N LEU A 26 -7.36 5.67 -2.42
CA LEU A 26 -8.03 6.61 -1.51
C LEU A 26 -7.25 6.82 -0.21
N SER A 27 -6.63 5.77 0.33
CA SER A 27 -5.78 5.88 1.52
C SER A 27 -4.53 6.71 1.25
N GLY A 28 -3.94 6.60 0.06
CA GLY A 28 -2.81 7.42 -0.36
C GLY A 28 -3.19 8.89 -0.48
N VAL A 29 -4.33 9.19 -1.11
CA VAL A 29 -4.85 10.56 -1.21
C VAL A 29 -5.14 11.14 0.18
N ALA A 30 -5.82 10.38 1.04
CA ALA A 30 -6.12 10.82 2.41
C ALA A 30 -4.83 11.06 3.23
N GLY A 31 -3.84 10.17 3.11
CA GLY A 31 -2.54 10.33 3.77
C GLY A 31 -1.81 11.58 3.32
N MET A 32 -1.80 11.87 2.01
CA MET A 32 -1.19 13.09 1.48
C MET A 32 -1.93 14.35 1.95
N ALA A 33 -3.27 14.34 1.97
CA ALA A 33 -4.04 15.46 2.49
C ALA A 33 -3.69 15.76 3.96
N ILE A 34 -3.57 14.73 4.80
CA ILE A 34 -3.14 14.90 6.20
C ILE A 34 -1.75 15.54 6.28
N LEU A 35 -0.78 15.02 5.52
CA LEU A 35 0.60 15.56 5.54
C LEU A 35 0.67 17.00 5.06
N GLN A 36 -0.09 17.36 4.02
CA GLN A 36 -0.19 18.75 3.56
C GLN A 36 -0.78 19.66 4.64
N THR A 37 -1.81 19.20 5.34
CA THR A 37 -2.42 19.96 6.44
C THR A 37 -1.43 20.23 7.57
N VAL A 38 -0.55 19.26 7.89
CA VAL A 38 0.52 19.44 8.88
C VAL A 38 1.57 20.43 8.39
N ALA A 39 1.97 20.34 7.11
CA ALA A 39 2.93 21.26 6.51
C ALA A 39 2.42 22.71 6.49
N ASP A 40 1.12 22.92 6.23
CA ASP A 40 0.50 24.24 6.19
C ASP A 40 0.22 24.84 7.58
N ALA A 41 0.23 24.01 8.63
CA ALA A 41 0.01 24.43 10.01
C ALA A 41 1.12 23.92 10.95
N PRO A 42 2.34 24.52 10.91
CA PRO A 42 3.48 24.08 11.72
C PRO A 42 3.24 24.13 13.23
N SER A 43 2.27 24.95 13.68
CA SER A 43 1.84 25.00 15.08
C SER A 43 1.34 23.64 15.61
N LEU A 44 0.88 22.74 14.73
CA LEU A 44 0.46 21.38 15.10
C LEU A 44 1.62 20.50 15.61
N ILE A 45 2.85 20.82 15.21
CA ILE A 45 4.06 20.07 15.54
C ILE A 45 5.15 20.95 16.18
N ALA A 46 4.81 22.16 16.61
CA ALA A 46 5.75 23.13 17.17
C ALA A 46 6.49 22.67 18.45
N PHE A 47 6.08 21.55 19.05
CA PHE A 47 6.81 20.92 20.16
C PHE A 47 8.03 20.10 19.69
N LEU A 48 8.12 19.79 18.40
CA LEU A 48 9.25 19.08 17.80
C LEU A 48 10.34 20.08 17.37
N PRO A 49 11.62 19.83 17.66
CA PRO A 49 12.71 20.62 17.09
C PRO A 49 12.77 20.46 15.56
N ASP A 50 13.09 21.53 14.84
CA ASP A 50 13.11 21.59 13.36
C ASP A 50 13.90 20.44 12.70
N TRP A 51 15.04 20.05 13.30
CA TRP A 51 15.87 18.96 12.77
C TRP A 51 15.21 17.57 12.91
N VAL A 52 14.38 17.39 13.95
CA VAL A 52 13.62 16.15 14.16
C VAL A 52 12.48 16.07 13.16
N GLU A 53 11.80 17.19 12.92
CA GLU A 53 10.72 17.29 11.93
C GLU A 53 11.19 16.86 10.54
N ALA A 54 12.34 17.38 10.08
CA ALA A 54 12.91 17.07 8.77
C ALA A 54 13.23 15.59 8.56
N VAL A 55 13.47 14.84 9.65
CA VAL A 55 13.76 13.40 9.60
C VAL A 55 12.48 12.57 9.78
N ILE A 56 11.60 12.94 10.70
CA ILE A 56 10.44 12.11 11.06
C ILE A 56 9.32 12.23 10.03
N LEU A 57 9.00 13.43 9.54
CA LEU A 57 7.90 13.62 8.58
C LEU A 57 8.01 12.74 7.32
N PRO A 58 9.17 12.65 6.62
CA PRO A 58 9.29 11.76 5.46
C PRO A 58 9.26 10.27 5.82
N LEU A 59 9.49 9.90 7.09
CA LEU A 59 9.40 8.51 7.55
C LEU A 59 7.96 8.08 7.86
N VAL A 60 7.02 9.01 8.07
CA VAL A 60 5.63 8.70 8.39
C VAL A 60 4.97 7.81 7.32
N PRO A 61 5.02 8.13 6.01
CA PRO A 61 4.48 7.25 4.97
C PRO A 61 5.09 5.86 5.00
N THR A 62 6.42 5.79 5.12
CA THR A 62 7.17 4.52 5.13
C THR A 62 6.79 3.65 6.33
N ALA A 63 6.69 4.24 7.53
CA ALA A 63 6.27 3.54 8.73
C ALA A 63 4.83 3.04 8.63
N LEU A 64 3.92 3.86 8.11
CA LEU A 64 2.54 3.45 7.86
C LEU A 64 2.45 2.30 6.87
N SER A 65 3.19 2.36 5.75
CA SER A 65 3.24 1.28 4.77
C SER A 65 3.83 -0.01 5.36
N ALA A 66 4.88 0.08 6.18
CA ALA A 66 5.47 -1.08 6.83
C ALA A 66 4.49 -1.76 7.80
N VAL A 67 3.80 -0.99 8.65
CA VAL A 67 2.79 -1.52 9.58
C VAL A 67 1.59 -2.10 8.83
N ALA A 68 1.14 -1.43 7.76
CA ALA A 68 0.04 -1.91 6.93
C ALA A 68 0.40 -3.25 6.27
N GLY A 69 1.62 -3.38 5.74
CA GLY A 69 2.13 -4.64 5.18
C GLY A 69 2.25 -5.74 6.24
N TRP A 70 2.78 -5.42 7.42
CA TRP A 70 2.91 -6.40 8.51
C TRP A 70 1.56 -6.93 9.01
N LYS A 71 0.53 -6.08 9.06
CA LYS A 71 -0.83 -6.47 9.44
C LYS A 71 -1.65 -7.07 8.30
N ALA A 72 -1.18 -7.02 7.06
CA ALA A 72 -1.92 -7.52 5.91
C ALA A 72 -2.17 -9.03 6.05
N ARG A 73 -3.44 -9.43 6.01
CA ARG A 73 -3.80 -10.85 6.03
C ARG A 73 -3.44 -11.47 4.69
N HIS A 74 -2.54 -12.44 4.71
CA HIS A 74 -2.22 -13.25 3.54
C HIS A 74 -3.40 -14.18 3.25
N THR A 75 -4.00 -14.02 2.08
CA THR A 75 -5.09 -14.91 1.64
C THR A 75 -4.46 -16.15 1.03
N PRO A 76 -4.75 -17.37 1.53
CA PRO A 76 -4.32 -18.59 0.88
C PRO A 76 -4.83 -18.62 -0.56
N ARG A 77 -4.04 -19.13 -1.50
CA ARG A 77 -4.49 -19.37 -2.87
C ARG A 77 -4.97 -20.82 -3.00
N PRO A 78 -6.28 -21.10 -2.91
CA PRO A 78 -6.82 -22.44 -3.13
C PRO A 78 -6.87 -22.81 -4.62
N ASP A 79 -6.66 -21.85 -5.51
CA ASP A 79 -6.71 -21.97 -6.95
C ASP A 79 -5.38 -22.43 -7.58
N LEU A 80 -4.28 -22.44 -6.83
CA LEU A 80 -2.99 -22.93 -7.32
C LEU A 80 -2.86 -24.45 -7.10
N PRO A 81 -2.24 -25.20 -8.04
CA PRO A 81 -1.87 -26.59 -7.83
C PRO A 81 -0.94 -26.74 -6.62
N ASP A 82 -1.00 -27.87 -5.90
CA ASP A 82 -0.18 -28.12 -4.69
C ASP A 82 1.34 -28.03 -4.95
N THR A 83 1.78 -28.18 -6.21
CA THR A 83 3.18 -27.99 -6.62
C THR A 83 3.63 -26.53 -6.67
N GLN A 84 2.70 -25.58 -6.63
CA GLN A 84 2.94 -24.14 -6.71
C GLN A 84 2.45 -23.37 -5.46
N ARG A 85 2.07 -24.10 -4.41
CA ARG A 85 1.42 -23.56 -3.21
C ARG A 85 2.42 -23.31 -2.07
#